data_AF-A0A2V7PXQ2-F1
#
_entry.id   AF-A0A2V7PXQ2-F1
#
_cell.length_a   1.000
_cell.length_b   1.000
_cell.length_c   1.000
_cell.angle_alpha   90.00
_cell.angle_beta   90.00
_cell.angle_gamma   90.00
#
_symmetry.space_group_name_H-M   'P 1'
#
loop_
_entity.id
_entity.type
_entity.pdbx_description
1 polymer ?
#
loop_
_entity_poly.entity_id
_entity_poly.type
_entity_poly.pdbx_seq_one_letter_code
_entity_poly.pdbx_strand_id
1 'polypeptide(L)'
;MWRHLRWLPVVLLLGCLDGFAPAGAIPLTPPAVYREWWTEIERCAGLWGDFDRVEWYEVPGSTYSCPAHEGQCDGWWRSPHTIYMAQSRLYDRQLAEHEMLHDLLQRGDHPLVFQACGV
;
A
#
# COMPACT_ATOMS: atom_id res chain seq x y z
N MET A 1 12.20 14.61 -55.72
CA MET A 1 11.21 14.17 -54.71
C MET A 1 11.95 13.94 -53.40
N TRP A 2 12.02 14.95 -52.52
CA TRP A 2 12.81 14.90 -51.28
C TRP A 2 11.92 14.32 -50.17
N ARG A 3 12.23 13.11 -49.69
CA ARG A 3 11.53 12.50 -48.56
C ARG A 3 12.00 13.18 -47.27
N HIS A 4 11.11 13.93 -46.63
CA HIS A 4 11.31 14.40 -45.27
C HIS A 4 11.32 13.20 -44.32
N LEU A 5 12.49 12.86 -43.80
CA LEU A 5 12.60 11.91 -42.70
C LEU A 5 12.12 12.66 -41.44
N ARG A 6 10.88 12.40 -41.03
CA ARG A 6 10.32 12.93 -39.78
C ARG A 6 10.95 12.17 -38.62
N TRP A 7 11.85 12.83 -37.90
CA TRP A 7 12.41 12.34 -36.65
C TRP A 7 11.32 12.50 -35.58
N LEU A 8 10.66 11.40 -35.21
CA LEU A 8 9.80 11.35 -34.02
C LEU A 8 10.72 11.37 -32.79
N PRO A 9 10.55 12.32 -31.85
CA PRO A 9 11.30 12.30 -30.60
C PRO A 9 10.78 11.12 -29.77
N VAL A 10 11.66 10.14 -29.53
CA VAL A 10 11.43 9.09 -28.54
C VAL A 10 11.53 9.76 -27.17
N VAL A 11 10.40 10.08 -26.57
CA VAL A 11 10.33 10.53 -25.17
C VAL A 11 10.53 9.29 -24.30
N LEU A 12 11.76 9.10 -23.82
CA LEU A 12 12.06 8.13 -22.77
C LEU A 12 11.51 8.66 -21.45
N LEU A 13 10.33 8.16 -21.05
CA LEU A 13 9.81 8.32 -19.69
C LEU A 13 10.69 7.48 -18.76
N LEU A 14 11.72 8.10 -18.19
CA LEU A 14 12.39 7.59 -16.99
C LEU A 14 11.36 7.63 -15.85
N GLY A 15 10.69 6.52 -15.59
CA GLY A 15 9.85 6.37 -14.41
C GLY A 15 10.70 6.60 -13.16
N CYS A 16 10.23 7.47 -12.26
CA CYS A 16 10.84 7.63 -10.95
C CYS A 16 10.85 6.26 -10.25
N LEU A 17 12.05 5.70 -10.03
CA LEU A 17 12.21 4.60 -9.10
C LEU A 17 11.92 5.15 -7.70
N ASP A 18 10.84 4.69 -7.08
CA ASP A 18 10.55 5.02 -5.69
C ASP A 18 11.56 4.30 -4.80
N GLY A 19 12.66 4.99 -4.48
CA GLY A 19 13.76 4.46 -3.67
C GLY A 19 13.36 4.11 -2.22
N PHE A 20 12.12 4.39 -1.83
CA PHE A 20 11.58 4.09 -0.51
C PHE A 20 10.62 2.91 -0.50
N ALA A 21 10.33 2.29 -1.66
CA ALA A 21 9.57 1.05 -1.70
C ALA A 21 10.40 -0.13 -1.15
N PRO A 22 9.79 -1.09 -0.44
CA PRO A 22 10.45 -2.33 -0.09
C PRO A 22 11.03 -3.04 -1.32
N ALA A 23 12.21 -3.64 -1.16
CA ALA A 23 12.85 -4.37 -2.25
C ALA A 23 11.96 -5.53 -2.73
N GLY A 24 11.69 -5.57 -4.03
CA GLY A 24 10.86 -6.60 -4.64
C GLY A 24 9.35 -6.38 -4.51
N ALA A 25 8.90 -5.22 -4.01
CA ALA A 25 7.49 -4.84 -4.05
C ALA A 25 6.95 -4.87 -5.48
N ILE A 26 5.78 -5.48 -5.67
CA ILE A 26 5.08 -5.55 -6.95
C ILE A 26 3.62 -5.09 -6.78
N PRO A 27 3.03 -4.38 -7.77
CA PRO A 27 1.65 -3.93 -7.67
C PRO A 27 0.69 -5.09 -7.42
N LEU A 28 -0.22 -4.89 -6.48
CA LEU A 28 -1.22 -5.86 -6.08
C LEU A 28 -2.60 -5.32 -6.44
N THR A 29 -3.41 -6.13 -7.13
CA THR A 29 -4.86 -5.94 -7.08
C THR A 29 -5.34 -6.52 -5.75
N PRO A 30 -5.87 -5.70 -4.81
CA PRO A 30 -6.20 -6.20 -3.49
C PRO A 30 -7.28 -7.30 -3.58
N PRO A 31 -7.21 -8.35 -2.72
CA PRO A 31 -8.26 -9.35 -2.64
C PRO A 31 -9.64 -8.71 -2.44
N ALA A 32 -10.68 -9.25 -3.08
CA ALA A 32 -12.02 -8.65 -3.02
C ALA A 32 -12.56 -8.47 -1.59
N VAL A 33 -12.18 -9.38 -0.68
CA VAL A 33 -12.54 -9.34 0.75
C VAL A 33 -12.02 -8.08 1.47
N TYR A 34 -10.99 -7.42 0.94
CA TYR A 34 -10.45 -6.21 1.53
C TYR A 34 -11.47 -5.07 1.56
N ARG A 35 -12.42 -5.02 0.60
CA ARG A 35 -13.49 -4.01 0.63
C ARG A 35 -14.47 -4.25 1.78
N GLU A 36 -14.71 -5.51 2.13
CA GLU A 36 -15.55 -5.86 3.29
C GLU A 36 -14.84 -5.42 4.57
N TRP A 37 -13.56 -5.78 4.72
CA TRP A 37 -12.75 -5.38 5.89
C TRP A 37 -12.57 -3.87 5.98
N TRP A 38 -12.40 -3.17 4.86
CA TRP A 38 -12.38 -1.71 4.81
C TRP A 38 -13.66 -1.11 5.40
N THR A 39 -14.82 -1.60 4.96
CA THR A 39 -16.12 -1.13 5.48
C THR A 39 -16.25 -1.40 6.99
N GLU A 40 -15.72 -2.53 7.46
CA GLU A 40 -15.77 -2.92 8.87
C GLU A 40 -14.87 -2.04 9.74
N ILE A 41 -13.64 -1.75 9.30
CA ILE A 41 -12.72 -0.88 10.03
C ILE A 41 -13.14 0.59 9.98
N GLU A 42 -13.71 1.07 8.87
CA GLU A 42 -14.37 2.38 8.78
C GLU A 42 -15.46 2.53 9.85
N ARG A 43 -16.37 1.54 9.91
CA ARG A 43 -17.45 1.51 10.90
C ARG A 43 -16.92 1.47 12.32
N CYS A 44 -15.85 0.73 12.58
CA CYS A 44 -15.24 0.67 13.90
C CYS A 44 -14.60 2.00 14.31
N ALA A 45 -13.78 2.58 13.42
CA ALA A 45 -13.05 3.81 13.70
C ALA A 45 -13.93 5.06 13.67
N GLY A 46 -15.14 4.98 13.07
CA GLY A 46 -15.99 6.14 12.84
C GLY A 46 -15.40 7.10 11.80
N LEU A 47 -14.64 6.55 10.85
CA LEU A 47 -13.95 7.26 9.78
C LEU A 47 -14.41 6.70 8.43
N TRP A 48 -14.29 7.51 7.38
CA TRP A 48 -14.63 7.12 6.02
C TRP A 48 -13.56 7.56 5.04
N GLY A 49 -13.31 6.72 4.05
CA GLY A 49 -12.35 6.96 3.00
C GLY A 49 -12.72 6.25 1.71
N ASP A 50 -11.99 6.60 0.66
CA ASP A 50 -12.10 5.96 -0.63
C ASP A 50 -11.10 4.81 -0.69
N PHE A 51 -11.57 3.57 -0.64
CA PHE A 51 -10.73 2.38 -0.78
C PHE A 51 -9.91 2.40 -2.08
N ASP A 52 -10.45 2.97 -3.15
CA ASP A 52 -9.85 2.94 -4.48
C ASP A 52 -8.70 3.95 -4.66
N ARG A 53 -8.49 4.84 -3.67
CA ARG A 53 -7.31 5.72 -3.64
C ARG A 53 -6.04 5.00 -3.15
N VAL A 54 -6.20 3.84 -2.50
CA VAL A 54 -5.10 3.11 -1.90
C VAL A 54 -4.36 2.32 -2.98
N GLU A 55 -3.06 2.58 -3.10
CA GLU A 55 -2.15 1.80 -3.89
C GLU A 55 -1.66 0.59 -3.09
N TRP A 56 -1.91 -0.60 -3.60
CA TRP A 56 -1.56 -1.84 -2.94
C TRP A 56 -0.36 -2.49 -3.60
N TYR A 57 0.55 -3.00 -2.79
CA TYR A 57 1.71 -3.77 -3.23
C TYR A 57 1.85 -5.03 -2.38
N GLU A 58 2.26 -6.13 -3.01
CA GLU A 58 2.76 -7.30 -2.29
C GLU A 58 4.29 -7.32 -2.30
N VAL A 59 4.88 -7.82 -1.23
CA VAL A 59 6.32 -8.03 -1.10
C VAL A 59 6.57 -9.54 -0.91
N PRO A 60 7.37 -10.20 -1.75
CA PRO A 60 7.61 -11.64 -1.67
C PRO A 60 8.13 -12.09 -0.30
N GLY A 61 7.58 -13.19 0.22
CA GLY A 61 7.97 -13.79 1.50
C GLY A 61 6.93 -13.62 2.61
N SER A 62 7.34 -13.96 3.83
CA SER A 62 6.49 -13.88 5.03
C SER A 62 6.64 -12.59 5.82
N THR A 63 7.82 -11.95 5.68
CA THR A 63 8.20 -10.64 6.24
C THR A 63 9.14 -9.98 5.22
N TYR A 64 9.37 -8.67 5.36
CA TYR A 64 10.36 -7.97 4.55
C TYR A 64 11.06 -6.86 5.35
N SER A 65 12.21 -6.39 4.86
CA SER A 65 12.92 -5.28 5.52
C SER A 65 12.13 -3.99 5.36
N CYS A 66 11.83 -3.34 6.48
CA CYS A 66 11.01 -2.14 6.49
C CYS A 66 11.85 -0.90 6.14
N PRO A 67 11.51 -0.13 5.09
CA PRO A 67 12.33 1.04 4.73
C PRO A 67 12.27 2.17 5.76
N ALA A 68 11.17 2.31 6.51
CA ALA A 68 10.98 3.39 7.48
C ALA A 68 11.60 3.13 8.87
N HIS A 69 11.95 1.88 9.18
CA HIS A 69 12.37 1.47 10.52
C HIS A 69 13.48 0.41 10.43
N GLU A 70 14.42 0.39 11.38
CA GLU A 70 15.31 -0.76 11.53
C GLU A 70 14.49 -1.98 11.97
N GLY A 71 14.19 -2.91 11.06
CA GLY A 71 13.38 -4.08 11.41
C GLY A 71 12.75 -4.81 10.23
N GLN A 72 11.85 -5.73 10.57
CA GLN A 72 11.02 -6.49 9.63
C GLN A 72 9.56 -6.02 9.73
N CYS A 73 8.88 -5.97 8.58
CA CYS A 73 7.48 -5.62 8.46
C CYS A 73 6.72 -6.78 7.79
N ASP A 74 5.50 -7.02 8.27
CA ASP A 74 4.52 -7.92 7.66
C ASP A 74 3.52 -7.13 6.81
N GLY A 75 3.20 -5.92 7.27
CA GLY A 75 2.43 -4.88 6.61
C GLY A 75 3.11 -3.54 6.83
N TRP A 76 2.89 -2.60 5.92
CA TRP A 76 3.33 -1.22 6.11
C TRP A 76 2.49 -0.25 5.26
N TRP A 77 1.73 0.60 5.93
CA TRP A 77 1.16 1.81 5.35
C TRP A 77 2.20 2.92 5.28
N ARG A 78 2.28 3.56 4.12
CA ARG A 78 3.08 4.74 3.87
C ARG A 78 2.18 5.86 3.33
N SER A 79 2.35 7.04 3.94
CA SER A 79 1.67 8.25 3.50
C SER A 79 1.96 8.57 2.01
N PRO A 80 0.94 9.01 1.24
CA PRO A 80 -0.44 9.22 1.69
C PRO A 80 -1.30 7.96 1.66
N HIS A 81 -1.17 7.11 0.64
CA HIS A 81 -2.14 6.05 0.38
C HIS A 81 -1.50 4.77 -0.17
N THR A 82 -0.32 4.39 0.31
CA THR A 82 0.36 3.18 -0.17
C THR A 82 0.39 2.13 0.94
N ILE A 83 -0.03 0.91 0.64
CA ILE A 83 0.05 -0.22 1.58
C ILE A 83 0.87 -1.35 0.95
N TYR A 84 1.87 -1.80 1.69
CA TYR A 84 2.70 -2.96 1.37
C TYR A 84 2.31 -4.13 2.26
N MET A 85 2.04 -5.29 1.67
CA MET A 85 1.70 -6.52 2.39
C MET A 85 2.72 -7.62 2.08
N ALA A 86 3.18 -8.34 3.09
CA ALA A 86 3.97 -9.54 2.85
C ALA A 86 3.09 -10.59 2.16
N GLN A 87 3.61 -11.25 1.13
CA GLN A 87 2.86 -12.18 0.30
C GLN A 87 2.15 -13.27 1.10
N SER A 88 2.81 -13.84 2.13
CA SER A 88 2.19 -14.89 2.94
C SER A 88 1.11 -14.39 3.91
N ARG A 89 0.90 -13.07 3.99
CA ARG A 89 -0.03 -12.40 4.92
C ARG A 89 -1.18 -11.69 4.20
N LEU A 90 -1.32 -11.87 2.88
CA LEU A 90 -2.39 -11.25 2.08
C LEU A 90 -3.82 -11.57 2.56
N TYR A 91 -4.03 -12.66 3.29
CA TYR A 91 -5.35 -13.02 3.84
C TYR A 91 -5.39 -12.95 5.38
N ASP A 92 -4.42 -12.28 5.99
CA ASP A 92 -4.44 -11.95 7.41
C ASP A 92 -5.33 -10.71 7.61
N ARG A 93 -6.57 -10.94 8.06
CA ARG A 93 -7.56 -9.89 8.27
C ARG A 93 -7.06 -8.81 9.23
N GLN A 94 -6.51 -9.20 10.38
CA GLN A 94 -6.11 -8.26 11.42
C GLN A 94 -5.02 -7.32 10.91
N LEU A 95 -4.03 -7.87 10.19
CA LEU A 95 -2.98 -7.07 9.57
C LEU A 95 -3.54 -6.13 8.48
N ALA A 96 -4.44 -6.62 7.63
CA ALA A 96 -5.04 -5.78 6.60
C ALA A 96 -5.82 -4.61 7.22
N GLU A 97 -6.67 -4.87 8.22
CA GLU A 97 -7.42 -3.83 8.93
C GLU A 97 -6.48 -2.85 9.67
N HIS A 98 -5.35 -3.32 10.21
CA HIS A 98 -4.32 -2.48 10.82
C HIS A 98 -3.74 -1.45 9.83
N GLU A 99 -3.31 -1.89 8.64
CA GLU A 99 -2.75 -0.97 7.64
C GLU A 99 -3.83 -0.06 7.03
N MET A 100 -5.06 -0.56 6.85
CA MET A 100 -6.19 0.26 6.42
C MET A 100 -6.52 1.35 7.45
N LEU A 101 -6.41 1.07 8.74
CA LEU A 101 -6.66 2.06 9.79
C LEU A 101 -5.58 3.15 9.78
N HIS A 102 -4.33 2.81 9.51
CA HIS A 102 -3.29 3.81 9.25
C HIS A 102 -3.67 4.72 8.07
N ASP A 103 -4.20 4.18 6.97
CA ASP A 103 -4.69 4.98 5.84
C ASP A 103 -5.87 5.88 6.22
N LEU A 104 -6.87 5.37 6.93
CA LEU A 104 -8.02 6.18 7.35
C LEU A 104 -7.60 7.34 8.26
N LEU A 105 -6.61 7.12 9.13
CA LEU A 105 -6.10 8.13 10.06
C LEU A 105 -5.03 9.05 9.46
N GLN A 106 -4.45 8.66 8.31
CA GLN A 106 -3.34 9.36 7.66
C GLN A 106 -2.14 9.61 8.57
N ARG A 107 -1.75 8.61 9.37
CA ARG A 107 -0.64 8.71 10.32
C ARG A 107 -0.03 7.33 10.63
N GLY A 108 1.28 7.31 10.89
CA GLY A 108 2.05 6.08 11.10
C GLY A 108 2.19 5.63 12.55
N ASP A 109 1.66 6.38 13.53
CA ASP A 109 1.60 5.95 14.93
C ASP A 109 0.30 5.22 15.26
N HIS A 110 0.23 4.60 16.44
CA HIS A 110 -0.87 3.73 16.90
C HIS A 110 -1.69 4.38 18.03
N PRO A 111 -2.58 5.35 17.74
CA PRO A 111 -3.51 5.88 18.74
C PRO A 111 -4.47 4.81 19.27
N LEU A 112 -5.15 5.11 20.39
CA LEU A 112 -6.04 4.15 21.11
C LEU A 112 -7.13 3.49 20.25
N VAL A 113 -7.48 4.06 19.09
CA VAL A 113 -8.45 3.45 18.17
C VAL A 113 -8.00 2.09 17.62
N PHE A 114 -6.69 1.84 17.48
CA PHE A 114 -6.17 0.52 17.11
C PHE A 114 -6.61 -0.54 18.13
N GLN A 115 -6.31 -0.27 19.40
CA GLN A 115 -6.75 -1.12 20.51
C GLN A 115 -8.28 -1.23 20.58
N ALA A 116 -9.02 -0.14 20.37
CA ALA A 116 -10.47 -0.14 20.41
C ALA A 116 -11.10 -0.99 19.29
N CYS A 117 -10.44 -1.04 18.12
CA CYS A 117 -10.86 -1.84 16.98
C CYS A 117 -10.25 -3.25 16.94
N GLY A 118 -9.37 -3.59 17.89
CA GLY A 118 -8.77 -4.92 17.99
C GLY A 118 -7.70 -5.21 16.93
N VAL A 119 -7.06 -4.16 16.40
CA VAL A 119 -5.97 -4.23 15.41
C VAL A 119 -4.67 -3.65 15.96
#